data_AF-A0A8C2UI08-F1
#
_entry.id   AF-A0A8C2UI08-F1
#
_cell.length_a   1.000
_cell.length_b   1.000
_cell.length_c   1.000
_cell.angle_alpha   90.00
_cell.angle_beta   90.00
_cell.angle_gamma   90.00
#
_symmetry.space_group_name_H-M   'P 1'
#
loop_
_entity.id
_entity.type
_entity.pdbx_description
1 polymer ?
#
loop_
_entity_poly.entity_id
_entity_poly.type
_entity_poly.pdbx_seq_one_letter_code
_entity_poly.pdbx_strand_id
1 'polypeptide(L)'
;MDKRSRSSSRESHRRKRQSPATQRKQEKRERSKEASKETGDIRQEKKEIKSAVGTDGRVHTSTVVDVDDVISDEEMEAMMLLDSEHQEEGMKSPGLNICEWLLTILSFLFIIMTFPISVWFCMKVVREYERAIVFRLGHLLPGRARGPGLFFYLPCLDTYHKVDLRLKTLEIPFHQVVTKDMVTLEIDAVCYYRLENASLLLTTLTSISSAIQLLVQTTTKRLLAHRAFSELLLERKSISQEIKVALDAVTGCWGIKVERTEINNVQLPAEVQQSLAVEAEAQRQAKVRVIAAEGEKAASESLRMAAEILSSAPAAAQLRYLHALHSLAAEKPAAFILPLPLDPTNLVSPATRSPPGVSTVITDSTELPESVKDNKDSPML
;
A
#
# COMPACT_ATOMS: atom_id res chain seq x y z
N MET A 1 -61.76 -16.21 -53.85
CA MET A 1 -61.85 -17.37 -52.94
C MET A 1 -60.73 -17.26 -51.93
N ASP A 2 -61.14 -17.16 -50.68
CA ASP A 2 -60.32 -17.07 -49.47
C ASP A 2 -59.25 -18.18 -49.33
N LYS A 3 -58.10 -17.87 -48.73
CA LYS A 3 -57.86 -18.19 -47.30
C LYS A 3 -56.45 -17.81 -46.84
N ARG A 4 -56.46 -17.20 -45.67
CA ARG A 4 -55.37 -16.79 -44.78
C ARG A 4 -54.70 -18.02 -44.12
N SER A 5 -53.38 -18.01 -43.94
CA SER A 5 -52.73 -18.66 -42.79
C SER A 5 -51.37 -18.03 -42.47
N ARG A 6 -51.01 -18.06 -41.19
CA ARG A 6 -50.05 -17.22 -40.46
C ARG A 6 -48.72 -17.95 -40.17
N SER A 7 -47.67 -17.15 -39.87
CA SER A 7 -46.49 -17.43 -39.01
C SER A 7 -45.48 -18.46 -39.55
N SER A 8 -44.15 -18.37 -39.35
CA SER A 8 -43.36 -17.86 -38.22
C SER A 8 -41.92 -17.58 -38.69
N SER A 9 -41.37 -16.44 -38.29
CA SER A 9 -39.97 -16.04 -38.47
C SER A 9 -39.09 -16.64 -37.38
N ARG A 10 -37.97 -17.29 -37.73
CA ARG A 10 -36.76 -17.44 -36.89
C ARG A 10 -35.64 -18.16 -37.66
N GLU A 11 -34.83 -17.38 -38.35
CA GLU A 11 -33.52 -17.80 -38.83
C GLU A 11 -32.46 -17.31 -37.84
N SER A 12 -31.72 -18.24 -37.23
CA SER A 12 -30.79 -17.97 -36.13
C SER A 12 -29.37 -17.81 -36.64
N HIS A 13 -28.90 -16.57 -36.74
CA HIS A 13 -27.48 -16.25 -36.87
C HIS A 13 -26.73 -16.62 -35.58
N ARG A 14 -26.11 -17.80 -35.54
CA ARG A 14 -25.22 -18.20 -34.44
C ARG A 14 -23.81 -17.63 -34.68
N ARG A 15 -23.62 -16.34 -34.35
CA ARG A 15 -22.28 -15.76 -34.16
C ARG A 15 -21.63 -16.42 -32.93
N LYS A 16 -20.51 -17.14 -33.13
CA LYS A 16 -19.65 -17.64 -32.05
C LYS A 16 -19.09 -16.45 -31.26
N ARG A 17 -19.71 -16.09 -30.13
CA ARG A 17 -19.10 -15.26 -29.10
C ARG A 17 -18.00 -16.08 -28.41
N GLN A 18 -16.74 -15.80 -28.72
CA GLN A 18 -15.63 -16.24 -27.88
C GLN A 18 -15.70 -15.46 -26.56
N SER A 19 -15.53 -16.17 -25.45
CA SER A 19 -15.61 -15.62 -24.10
C SER A 19 -14.34 -14.84 -23.75
N PRO A 20 -14.45 -13.74 -22.97
CA PRO A 20 -13.34 -12.83 -22.64
C PRO A 20 -12.20 -13.49 -21.83
N ALA A 21 -12.40 -14.70 -21.33
CA ALA A 21 -11.37 -15.49 -20.65
C ALA A 21 -10.34 -16.10 -21.62
N THR A 22 -10.73 -16.39 -22.88
CA THR A 22 -9.85 -17.04 -23.85
C THR A 22 -8.88 -16.04 -24.50
N GLN A 23 -9.35 -14.81 -24.74
CA GLN A 23 -8.51 -13.70 -25.24
C GLN A 23 -7.46 -13.28 -24.20
N ARG A 24 -7.83 -13.11 -22.92
CA ARG A 24 -6.87 -12.81 -21.84
C ARG A 24 -5.79 -13.88 -21.66
N LYS A 25 -6.08 -15.14 -21.98
CA LYS A 25 -5.12 -16.24 -21.87
C LYS A 25 -4.16 -16.32 -23.07
N GLN A 26 -4.58 -15.85 -24.25
CA GLN A 26 -3.70 -15.69 -25.42
C GLN A 26 -2.81 -14.45 -25.28
N GLU A 27 -3.36 -13.30 -24.86
CA GLU A 27 -2.58 -12.08 -24.57
C GLU A 27 -1.50 -12.32 -23.51
N LYS A 28 -1.82 -13.05 -22.43
CA LYS A 28 -0.85 -13.38 -21.38
C LYS A 28 0.24 -14.33 -21.86
N ARG A 29 -0.06 -15.20 -22.85
CA ARG A 29 0.94 -16.09 -23.48
C ARG A 29 1.84 -15.35 -24.45
N GLU A 30 1.32 -14.37 -25.18
CA GLU A 30 2.13 -13.54 -26.08
C GLU A 30 3.04 -12.59 -25.30
N ARG A 31 2.53 -11.90 -24.26
CA ARG A 31 3.36 -11.10 -23.34
C ARG A 31 4.46 -11.90 -22.65
N SER A 32 4.19 -13.17 -22.29
CA SER A 32 5.21 -14.03 -21.68
C SER A 32 6.30 -14.45 -22.68
N LYS A 33 5.96 -14.56 -23.98
CA LYS A 33 6.93 -14.89 -25.03
C LYS A 33 7.78 -13.69 -25.42
N GLU A 34 7.21 -12.48 -25.44
CA GLU A 34 7.95 -11.23 -25.65
C GLU A 34 8.93 -10.93 -24.50
N ALA A 35 8.48 -11.06 -23.25
CA ALA A 35 9.37 -10.88 -22.09
C ALA A 35 10.52 -11.91 -22.03
N SER A 36 10.28 -13.12 -22.54
CA SER A 36 11.32 -14.16 -22.66
C SER A 36 12.34 -13.84 -23.77
N LYS A 37 11.93 -13.09 -24.80
CA LYS A 37 12.77 -12.69 -25.92
C LYS A 37 13.65 -11.48 -25.56
N GLU A 38 13.07 -10.47 -24.89
CA GLU A 38 13.82 -9.32 -24.34
C GLU A 38 14.88 -9.76 -23.30
N THR A 39 14.56 -10.75 -22.46
CA THR A 39 15.54 -11.28 -21.48
C THR A 39 16.68 -12.05 -22.15
N GLY A 40 16.45 -12.60 -23.35
CA GLY A 40 17.48 -13.26 -24.17
C GLY A 40 18.44 -12.27 -24.81
N ASP A 41 17.89 -11.19 -25.38
CA ASP A 41 18.68 -10.14 -26.06
C ASP A 41 19.55 -9.35 -25.07
N ILE A 42 19.04 -9.03 -23.88
CA ILE A 42 19.83 -8.36 -22.81
C ILE A 42 21.01 -9.24 -22.33
N ARG A 43 20.87 -10.57 -22.44
CA ARG A 43 21.91 -11.53 -22.03
C ARG A 43 22.97 -11.75 -23.12
N GLN A 44 22.64 -11.51 -24.39
CA GLN A 44 23.62 -11.46 -25.49
C GLN A 44 24.37 -10.13 -25.51
N GLU A 45 23.69 -9.01 -25.25
CA GLU A 45 24.30 -7.68 -25.20
C GLU A 45 25.30 -7.56 -24.03
N LYS A 46 24.99 -8.12 -22.84
CA LYS A 46 25.95 -8.22 -21.72
C LYS A 46 27.14 -9.15 -21.98
N LYS A 47 27.05 -10.07 -22.95
CA LYS A 47 28.13 -11.02 -23.28
C LYS A 47 29.10 -10.42 -24.28
N GLU A 48 28.63 -9.57 -25.19
CA GLU A 48 29.48 -8.83 -26.12
C GLU A 48 30.26 -7.70 -25.41
N ILE A 49 29.62 -6.98 -24.48
CA ILE A 49 30.26 -5.88 -23.72
C ILE A 49 31.40 -6.38 -22.81
N LYS A 50 31.31 -7.61 -22.28
CA LYS A 50 32.38 -8.20 -21.44
C LYS A 50 33.60 -8.72 -22.21
N SER A 51 33.48 -8.89 -23.53
CA SER A 51 34.57 -9.42 -24.37
C SER A 51 35.42 -8.33 -25.03
N ALA A 52 34.97 -7.07 -24.99
CA ALA A 52 35.61 -5.95 -25.69
C ALA A 52 36.47 -5.03 -24.80
N VAL A 53 36.56 -5.28 -23.48
CA VAL A 53 37.35 -4.43 -22.56
C VAL A 53 38.43 -5.27 -21.90
N GLY A 54 39.58 -5.33 -22.56
CA GLY A 54 40.74 -6.06 -22.08
C GLY A 54 41.99 -5.76 -22.88
N THR A 55 42.33 -4.47 -23.08
CA THR A 55 43.69 -4.00 -23.38
C THR A 55 43.76 -2.47 -23.43
N ASP A 56 44.71 -1.93 -22.66
CA ASP A 56 45.51 -0.72 -22.89
C ASP A 56 45.14 0.66 -22.26
N GLY A 57 46.11 1.18 -21.50
CA GLY A 57 46.66 2.55 -21.52
C GLY A 57 45.79 3.83 -21.39
N ARG A 58 45.80 4.40 -20.17
CA ARG A 58 46.12 5.82 -19.82
C ARG A 58 45.35 7.02 -20.47
N VAL A 59 44.52 7.70 -19.64
CA VAL A 59 44.31 9.20 -19.42
C VAL A 59 43.84 10.04 -20.65
N HIS A 60 42.79 10.88 -20.68
CA HIS A 60 42.23 11.87 -19.72
C HIS A 60 40.79 12.36 -20.07
N THR A 61 40.10 12.87 -19.04
CA THR A 61 39.06 13.95 -18.98
C THR A 61 37.62 13.77 -19.50
N SER A 62 36.73 13.77 -18.49
CA SER A 62 35.62 14.74 -18.28
C SER A 62 34.18 14.26 -18.51
N THR A 63 33.39 14.53 -17.46
CA THR A 63 31.94 14.78 -17.44
C THR A 63 31.01 13.61 -17.71
N VAL A 64 30.81 12.77 -16.68
CA VAL A 64 29.48 12.51 -16.08
C VAL A 64 29.73 12.25 -14.59
N VAL A 65 29.01 12.97 -13.72
CA VAL A 65 29.02 12.75 -12.26
C VAL A 65 28.06 11.59 -11.99
N ASP A 66 28.61 10.40 -11.75
CA ASP A 66 27.83 9.30 -11.17
C ASP A 66 27.68 9.57 -9.68
N VAL A 67 26.42 9.75 -9.27
CA VAL A 67 25.98 9.84 -7.88
C VAL A 67 25.56 8.43 -7.48
N ASP A 68 26.52 7.62 -7.07
CA ASP A 68 26.32 6.40 -6.29
C ASP A 68 27.69 5.97 -5.74
N ASP A 69 28.21 6.75 -4.80
CA ASP A 69 29.24 6.29 -3.88
C ASP A 69 29.24 7.21 -2.65
N VAL A 70 28.22 7.00 -1.80
CA VAL A 70 28.25 7.45 -0.41
C VAL A 70 27.70 6.31 0.45
N ILE A 71 28.40 5.18 0.45
CA ILE A 71 28.43 4.30 1.61
C ILE A 71 29.82 4.50 2.16
N SER A 72 29.90 5.22 3.27
CA SER A 72 31.14 5.56 3.96
C SER A 72 32.01 4.31 4.09
N ASP A 73 33.25 4.40 3.62
CA ASP A 73 34.27 3.33 3.72
C ASP A 73 34.40 2.78 5.17
N GLU A 74 34.01 3.58 6.18
CA GLU A 74 33.95 3.22 7.60
C GLU A 74 32.94 2.10 7.93
N GLU A 75 31.81 1.98 7.21
CA GLU A 75 30.78 0.96 7.50
C GLU A 75 31.10 -0.38 6.82
N MET A 76 31.84 -0.37 5.71
CA MET A 76 32.29 -1.59 5.04
C MET A 76 33.48 -2.23 5.78
N GLU A 77 34.37 -1.42 6.38
CA GLU A 77 35.38 -1.91 7.34
C GLU A 77 34.73 -2.43 8.62
N ALA A 78 33.71 -1.77 9.17
CA ALA A 78 32.97 -2.26 10.34
C ALA A 78 32.22 -3.57 10.04
N MET A 79 31.61 -3.70 8.86
CA MET A 79 30.91 -4.92 8.45
C MET A 79 31.87 -6.07 8.14
N MET A 80 33.06 -5.79 7.57
CA MET A 80 34.10 -6.79 7.32
C MET A 80 34.84 -7.19 8.60
N LEU A 81 34.96 -6.30 9.59
CA LEU A 81 35.47 -6.61 10.93
C LEU A 81 34.45 -7.42 11.75
N LEU A 82 33.15 -7.16 11.62
CA LEU A 82 32.10 -7.96 12.25
C LEU A 82 31.94 -9.36 11.64
N ASP A 83 32.24 -9.53 10.34
CA ASP A 83 32.27 -10.86 9.69
C ASP A 83 33.50 -11.68 10.12
N SER A 84 34.58 -11.01 10.54
CA SER A 84 35.80 -11.66 11.06
C SER A 84 35.70 -12.12 12.52
N GLU A 85 34.71 -11.65 13.29
CA GLU A 85 34.49 -12.07 14.68
C GLU A 85 33.49 -13.23 14.84
N HIS A 86 32.77 -13.65 13.80
CA HIS A 86 31.81 -14.76 13.90
C HIS A 86 32.30 -16.11 13.39
N GLN A 87 33.61 -16.24 13.14
CA GLN A 87 34.20 -17.52 12.81
C GLN A 87 35.51 -17.78 13.54
N GLU A 88 35.56 -17.56 14.85
CA GLU A 88 36.53 -18.26 15.72
C GLU A 88 36.16 -18.27 17.22
N GLU A 89 34.88 -18.50 17.55
CA GLU A 89 34.55 -19.03 18.89
C GLU A 89 34.82 -20.54 18.88
N GLY A 90 36.09 -20.87 19.04
CA GLY A 90 36.56 -22.23 19.20
C GLY A 90 35.72 -22.96 20.25
N MET A 91 35.17 -24.11 19.84
CA MET A 91 34.71 -25.16 20.74
C MET A 91 35.90 -25.62 21.60
N LYS A 92 36.25 -24.83 22.62
CA LYS A 92 36.99 -25.34 23.77
C LYS A 92 36.00 -26.20 24.52
N SER A 93 36.09 -27.52 24.32
CA SER A 93 35.63 -28.47 25.32
C SER A 93 36.30 -28.11 26.64
N PRO A 94 35.59 -27.59 27.66
CA PRO A 94 36.13 -27.70 29.00
C PRO A 94 36.16 -29.21 29.27
N GLY A 95 37.32 -29.73 29.67
CA GLY A 95 37.41 -31.15 30.03
C GLY A 95 36.29 -31.46 31.00
N LEU A 96 35.39 -32.38 30.64
CA LEU A 96 34.31 -32.82 31.53
C LEU A 96 34.95 -33.14 32.87
N ASN A 97 34.58 -32.39 33.90
CA ASN A 97 35.14 -32.61 35.22
C ASN A 97 34.81 -34.06 35.62
N ILE A 98 35.74 -34.76 36.28
CA ILE A 98 35.55 -36.15 36.71
C ILE A 98 34.24 -36.31 37.52
N CYS A 99 33.82 -35.25 38.21
CA CYS A 99 32.53 -35.15 38.89
C CYS A 99 31.32 -35.24 37.94
N GLU A 100 31.33 -34.54 36.79
CA GLU A 100 30.25 -34.62 35.80
C GLU A 100 30.16 -36.02 35.19
N TRP A 101 31.30 -36.65 34.94
CA TRP A 101 31.36 -38.04 34.49
C TRP A 101 30.78 -39.01 35.53
N LEU A 102 31.12 -38.84 36.81
CA LEU A 102 30.57 -39.65 37.89
C LEU A 102 29.05 -39.45 38.03
N LEU A 103 28.58 -38.20 37.96
CA LEU A 103 27.16 -37.86 38.06
C LEU A 103 26.34 -38.40 36.88
N THR A 104 26.89 -38.35 35.67
CA THR A 104 26.26 -38.94 34.48
C THR A 104 26.20 -40.46 34.57
N ILE A 105 27.29 -41.12 34.99
CA ILE A 105 27.30 -42.58 35.23
C ILE A 105 26.27 -42.97 36.30
N LEU A 106 26.20 -42.24 37.41
CA LEU A 106 25.24 -42.48 38.49
C LEU A 106 23.80 -42.33 38.02
N SER A 107 23.51 -41.30 37.21
CA SER A 107 22.19 -41.12 36.59
C SER A 107 21.83 -42.28 35.65
N PHE A 108 22.77 -42.74 34.82
CA PHE A 108 22.57 -43.92 33.98
C PHE A 108 22.30 -45.19 34.80
N LEU A 109 23.05 -45.41 35.88
CA LEU A 109 22.85 -46.55 36.78
C LEU A 109 21.45 -46.52 37.41
N PHE A 110 20.98 -45.34 37.83
CA PHE A 110 19.62 -45.17 38.36
C PHE A 110 18.54 -45.47 37.31
N ILE A 111 18.74 -45.04 36.06
CA ILE A 111 17.83 -45.33 34.94
C ILE A 111 17.75 -46.84 34.66
N ILE A 112 18.89 -47.56 34.72
CA ILE A 112 18.96 -49.01 34.53
C ILE A 112 18.26 -49.75 35.68
N MET A 113 18.52 -49.34 36.93
CA MET A 113 17.92 -49.92 38.13
C MET A 113 16.39 -49.80 38.14
N THR A 114 15.85 -48.73 37.56
CA THR A 114 14.42 -48.41 37.54
C THR A 114 13.71 -48.79 36.23
N PHE A 115 14.39 -49.55 35.37
CA PHE A 115 13.79 -50.11 34.16
C PHE A 115 12.64 -51.08 34.53
N PRO A 116 11.45 -51.03 33.90
CA PRO A 116 11.09 -50.37 32.63
C PRO A 116 10.45 -48.97 32.75
N ILE A 117 10.15 -48.50 33.96
CA ILE A 117 9.36 -47.27 34.20
C ILE A 117 10.12 -46.02 33.71
N SER A 118 11.45 -46.02 33.85
CA SER A 118 12.32 -44.90 33.47
C SER A 118 12.26 -44.55 31.98
N VAL A 119 12.11 -45.54 31.09
CA VAL A 119 12.12 -45.32 29.63
C VAL A 119 10.94 -44.47 29.18
N TRP A 120 9.76 -44.69 29.75
CA TRP A 120 8.58 -43.87 29.45
C TRP A 120 8.79 -42.41 29.83
N PHE A 121 9.53 -42.15 30.90
CA PHE A 121 9.79 -40.80 31.38
C PHE A 121 10.89 -40.07 30.58
N CYS A 122 11.89 -40.81 30.08
CA CYS A 122 13.03 -40.27 29.33
C CYS A 122 12.71 -39.95 27.86
N MET A 123 11.63 -40.53 27.32
CA MET A 123 11.20 -40.30 25.95
C MET A 123 10.24 -39.11 25.88
N LYS A 124 10.63 -38.05 25.16
CA LYS A 124 9.74 -36.90 24.90
C LYS A 124 9.70 -36.57 23.42
N VAL A 125 8.50 -36.24 22.95
CA VAL A 125 8.24 -35.86 21.56
C VAL A 125 8.22 -34.33 21.45
N VAL A 126 8.98 -33.80 20.49
CA VAL A 126 8.96 -32.40 20.08
C VAL A 126 8.26 -32.28 18.73
N ARG A 127 7.39 -31.27 18.61
CA ARG A 127 6.61 -31.03 17.39
C ARG A 127 7.50 -30.46 16.29
N GLU A 128 7.11 -30.63 15.03
CA GLU A 128 7.89 -30.20 13.85
C GLU A 128 8.30 -28.73 13.83
N TYR A 129 7.47 -27.86 14.38
CA TYR A 129 7.68 -26.42 14.43
C TYR A 129 8.38 -25.93 15.72
N GLU A 130 8.64 -26.84 16.66
CA GLU A 130 9.38 -26.59 17.89
C GLU A 130 10.81 -27.11 17.73
N ARG A 131 11.78 -26.40 18.29
CA ARG A 131 13.12 -26.94 18.56
C ARG A 131 13.35 -27.04 20.06
N ALA A 132 13.97 -28.12 20.48
CA ALA A 132 14.38 -28.32 21.86
C ALA A 132 15.89 -28.12 22.01
N ILE A 133 16.25 -27.30 22.98
CA ILE A 133 17.64 -27.10 23.39
C ILE A 133 17.80 -27.76 24.74
N VAL A 134 18.81 -28.61 24.86
CA VAL A 134 19.08 -29.36 26.07
C VAL A 134 20.33 -28.80 26.72
N PHE A 135 20.19 -28.39 27.97
CA PHE A 135 21.28 -28.00 28.85
C PHE A 135 21.56 -29.16 29.79
N ARG A 136 22.81 -29.57 29.90
CA ARG A 136 23.25 -30.58 30.87
C ARG A 136 24.11 -29.89 31.91
N LEU A 137 23.70 -29.95 33.17
CA LEU A 137 24.43 -29.31 34.27
C LEU A 137 24.76 -27.83 34.01
N GLY A 138 23.87 -27.12 33.30
CA GLY A 138 24.06 -25.71 32.93
C GLY A 138 24.93 -25.49 31.69
N HIS A 139 25.62 -26.51 31.17
CA HIS A 139 26.32 -26.42 29.90
C HIS A 139 25.39 -26.71 28.73
N LEU A 140 25.46 -25.86 27.70
CA LEU A 140 24.79 -26.13 26.44
C LEU A 140 25.43 -27.37 25.80
N LEU A 141 24.63 -28.40 25.50
CA LEU A 141 25.18 -29.58 24.85
C LEU A 141 25.84 -29.19 23.52
N PRO A 142 27.11 -29.60 23.27
CA PRO A 142 27.78 -29.34 22.02
C PRO A 142 27.08 -30.11 20.90
N GLY A 143 26.19 -29.42 20.20
CA GLY A 143 25.35 -29.97 19.15
C GLY A 143 24.31 -28.95 18.70
N ARG A 144 23.97 -28.95 17.41
CA ARG A 144 22.90 -28.10 16.87
C ARG A 144 21.59 -28.42 17.61
N ALA A 145 20.76 -27.40 17.86
CA ALA A 145 19.44 -27.56 18.50
C ALA A 145 18.71 -28.78 17.92
N ARG A 146 18.28 -29.71 18.80
CA ARG A 146 17.74 -30.99 18.34
C ARG A 146 16.48 -30.74 17.51
N GLY A 147 16.49 -31.38 16.34
CA GLY A 147 15.38 -31.34 15.39
C GLY A 147 14.12 -32.00 15.96
N PRO A 148 13.00 -31.85 15.25
CA PRO A 148 11.73 -32.42 15.69
C PRO A 148 11.76 -33.94 15.71
N GLY A 149 10.89 -34.52 16.53
CA GLY A 149 10.80 -35.97 16.71
C GLY A 149 11.04 -36.40 18.14
N LEU A 150 11.35 -37.69 18.29
CA LEU A 150 11.63 -38.29 19.57
C LEU A 150 13.08 -38.02 19.97
N PHE A 151 13.29 -37.41 21.13
CA PHE A 151 14.61 -37.26 21.70
C PHE A 151 14.65 -37.83 23.12
N PHE A 152 15.79 -38.42 23.44
CA PHE A 152 16.09 -38.92 24.78
C PHE A 152 16.64 -37.78 25.62
N TYR A 153 16.08 -37.57 26.82
CA TYR A 153 16.60 -36.65 27.83
C TYR A 153 16.76 -37.39 29.16
N LEU A 154 17.78 -37.03 29.93
CA LEU A 154 18.00 -37.61 31.26
C LEU A 154 17.24 -36.79 32.31
N PRO A 155 16.13 -37.31 32.88
CA PRO A 155 15.50 -36.67 34.03
C PRO A 155 16.53 -36.61 35.17
N CYS A 156 16.67 -35.45 35.82
CA CYS A 156 17.67 -35.06 36.84
C CYS A 156 18.89 -34.28 36.34
N LEU A 157 19.43 -34.55 35.15
CA LEU A 157 20.65 -33.87 34.67
C LEU A 157 20.39 -32.89 33.54
N ASP A 158 19.42 -33.21 32.68
CA ASP A 158 19.14 -32.47 31.47
C ASP A 158 17.89 -31.59 31.67
N THR A 159 18.05 -30.27 31.45
CA THR A 159 16.94 -29.32 31.35
C THR A 159 16.72 -28.99 29.89
N TYR A 160 15.49 -29.10 29.39
CA TYR A 160 15.18 -28.75 28.01
C TYR A 160 14.31 -27.50 27.93
N HIS A 161 14.62 -26.62 26.97
CA HIS A 161 13.80 -25.47 26.60
C HIS A 161 13.25 -25.65 25.20
N LYS A 162 11.93 -25.48 25.05
CA LYS A 162 11.23 -25.55 23.77
C LYS A 162 11.08 -24.14 23.21
N VAL A 163 11.52 -23.96 21.98
CA VAL A 163 11.42 -22.69 21.25
C VAL A 163 10.60 -22.91 19.99
N ASP A 164 9.56 -22.09 19.83
CA ASP A 164 8.71 -22.09 18.63
C ASP A 164 9.37 -21.25 17.52
N LEU A 165 9.56 -21.84 16.34
CA LEU A 165 10.17 -21.21 15.17
C LEU A 165 9.16 -20.49 14.27
N ARG A 166 7.87 -20.58 14.58
CA ARG A 166 6.82 -19.94 13.79
C ARG A 166 6.97 -18.42 13.76
N LEU A 167 6.37 -17.82 12.74
CA LEU A 167 6.22 -16.38 12.64
C LEU A 167 5.44 -15.85 13.85
N LYS A 168 6.01 -14.86 14.53
CA LYS A 168 5.41 -14.15 15.65
C LYS A 168 5.24 -12.68 15.29
N THR A 169 4.18 -12.11 15.84
CA THR A 169 3.85 -10.70 15.71
C THR A 169 4.18 -9.98 17.00
N LEU A 170 4.93 -8.89 16.89
CA LEU A 170 5.18 -7.96 18.00
C LEU A 170 4.62 -6.60 17.61
N GLU A 171 3.67 -6.14 18.40
CA GLU A 171 3.12 -4.78 18.31
C GLU A 171 4.00 -3.85 19.13
N ILE A 172 4.41 -2.74 18.53
CA ILE A 172 5.20 -1.71 19.20
C ILE A 172 4.22 -0.61 19.65
N PRO A 173 4.17 -0.25 20.93
CA PRO A 173 3.24 0.77 21.41
C PRO A 173 3.49 2.14 20.76
N PHE A 174 2.57 3.08 20.96
CA PHE A 174 2.72 4.44 20.44
C PHE A 174 3.92 5.13 21.08
N HIS A 175 4.75 5.75 20.24
CA HIS A 175 5.85 6.61 20.70
C HIS A 175 5.96 7.86 19.83
N GLN A 176 6.36 8.96 20.47
CA GLN A 176 6.56 10.24 19.82
C GLN A 176 7.88 10.26 19.03
N VAL A 177 7.80 10.67 17.77
CA VAL A 177 8.94 10.86 16.88
C VAL A 177 8.83 12.20 16.15
N VAL A 178 9.99 12.72 15.74
CA VAL A 178 10.10 13.97 14.99
C VAL A 178 10.69 13.64 13.63
N THR A 179 10.04 14.14 12.58
CA THR A 179 10.45 13.95 11.19
C THR A 179 11.43 15.05 10.75
N LYS A 180 11.99 14.91 9.54
CA LYS A 180 12.90 15.92 8.95
C LYS A 180 12.26 17.31 8.85
N ASP A 181 10.94 17.37 8.65
CA ASP A 181 10.18 18.61 8.49
C ASP A 181 9.75 19.23 9.85
N MET A 182 10.35 18.78 10.95
CA MET A 182 10.05 19.23 12.32
C MET A 182 8.58 18.99 12.75
N VAL A 183 7.89 18.06 12.09
CA VAL A 183 6.54 17.63 12.50
C VAL A 183 6.68 16.57 13.59
N THR A 184 6.10 16.84 14.76
CA THR A 184 5.93 15.90 15.86
C THR A 184 4.72 15.02 15.60
N LEU A 185 4.90 13.70 15.70
CA LEU A 185 3.82 12.74 15.50
C LEU A 185 4.06 11.48 16.33
N GLU A 186 3.00 10.73 16.58
CA GLU A 186 3.03 9.46 17.30
C GLU A 186 2.83 8.31 16.32
N ILE A 187 3.68 7.28 16.42
CA ILE A 187 3.62 6.13 15.51
C ILE A 187 3.47 4.83 16.29
N ASP A 188 2.62 3.97 15.73
CA ASP A 188 2.54 2.55 16.03
C ASP A 188 3.06 1.73 14.83
N ALA A 189 3.80 0.67 15.12
CA ALA A 189 4.37 -0.23 14.14
C ALA A 189 4.22 -1.68 14.59
N VAL A 190 4.17 -2.60 13.63
CA VAL A 190 4.10 -4.05 13.87
C VAL A 190 5.30 -4.72 13.20
N CYS A 191 5.95 -5.61 13.94
CA CYS A 191 7.08 -6.39 13.48
C CYS A 191 6.72 -7.89 13.42
N TYR A 192 6.88 -8.47 12.23
CA TYR A 192 6.75 -9.89 11.97
C TYR A 192 8.13 -10.52 11.95
N TYR A 193 8.43 -11.37 12.92
CA TYR A 193 9.73 -12.01 13.05
C TYR A 193 9.58 -13.51 13.30
N ARG A 194 10.59 -14.28 12.92
CA ARG A 194 10.70 -15.70 13.22
C ARG A 194 12.06 -16.00 13.82
N LEU A 195 12.15 -17.11 14.53
CA LEU A 195 13.39 -17.56 15.13
C LEU A 195 14.09 -18.53 14.18
N GLU A 196 15.35 -18.29 13.84
CA GLU A 196 16.14 -19.20 12.98
C GLU A 196 17.08 -20.06 13.82
N ASN A 197 17.84 -19.45 14.73
CA ASN A 197 18.81 -20.13 15.58
C ASN A 197 18.41 -20.04 17.06
N ALA A 198 17.70 -21.06 17.54
CA ALA A 198 17.23 -21.08 18.91
C ALA A 198 18.38 -21.13 19.96
N SER A 199 19.53 -21.74 19.62
CA SER A 199 20.67 -21.86 20.53
C SER A 199 21.31 -20.51 20.83
N LEU A 200 21.63 -19.73 19.78
CA LEU A 200 22.17 -18.37 19.90
C LEU A 200 21.19 -17.45 20.61
N LEU A 201 19.90 -17.61 20.34
CA LEU A 201 18.88 -16.79 20.95
C LEU A 201 18.83 -16.94 22.48
N LEU A 202 18.87 -18.18 23.00
CA LEU A 202 18.82 -18.43 24.45
C LEU A 202 20.08 -17.98 25.17
N THR A 203 21.24 -17.98 24.50
CA THR A 203 22.50 -17.52 25.10
C THR A 203 22.63 -16.01 25.10
N THR A 204 22.01 -15.33 24.11
CA THR A 204 22.21 -13.89 23.89
C THR A 204 21.15 -13.03 24.57
N LEU A 205 19.90 -13.47 24.60
CA LEU A 205 18.76 -12.64 25.04
C LEU A 205 17.97 -13.30 26.17
N THR A 206 17.77 -12.55 27.26
CA THR A 206 16.85 -12.95 28.34
C THR A 206 15.38 -12.76 27.94
N SER A 207 15.04 -11.61 27.35
CA SER A 207 13.67 -11.26 26.95
C SER A 207 13.61 -10.79 25.49
N ILE A 208 13.20 -11.69 24.60
CA ILE A 208 13.13 -11.46 23.15
C ILE A 208 12.20 -10.29 22.82
N SER A 209 10.98 -10.30 23.36
CA SER A 209 9.95 -9.30 23.01
C SER A 209 10.38 -7.88 23.37
N SER A 210 10.92 -7.68 24.56
CA SER A 210 11.35 -6.34 25.03
C SER A 210 12.56 -5.83 24.25
N ALA A 211 13.53 -6.70 23.96
CA ALA A 211 14.71 -6.33 23.19
C ALA A 211 14.35 -5.91 21.75
N ILE A 212 13.52 -6.70 21.06
CA ILE A 212 13.04 -6.36 19.71
C ILE A 212 12.20 -5.08 19.75
N GLN A 213 11.30 -4.92 20.72
CA GLN A 213 10.45 -3.74 20.84
C GLN A 213 11.28 -2.45 20.94
N LEU A 214 12.30 -2.44 21.80
CA LEU A 214 13.20 -1.29 21.96
C LEU A 214 14.03 -1.03 20.70
N LEU A 215 14.52 -2.09 20.07
CA LEU A 215 15.30 -1.99 18.84
C LEU A 215 14.45 -1.41 17.70
N VAL A 216 13.22 -1.90 17.52
CA VAL A 216 12.29 -1.39 16.51
C VAL A 216 11.94 0.07 16.77
N GLN A 217 11.65 0.44 18.03
CA GLN A 217 11.37 1.81 18.40
C GLN A 217 12.54 2.75 18.06
N THR A 218 13.77 2.36 18.41
CA THR A 218 14.98 3.15 18.17
C THR A 218 15.27 3.27 16.68
N THR A 219 15.17 2.15 15.94
CA THR A 219 15.45 2.10 14.49
C THR A 219 14.42 2.91 13.71
N THR A 220 13.14 2.78 14.07
CA THR A 220 12.05 3.54 13.47
C THR A 220 12.26 5.03 13.73
N LYS A 221 12.53 5.44 14.98
CA LYS A 221 12.83 6.86 15.30
C LYS A 221 14.02 7.40 14.49
N ARG A 222 15.11 6.63 14.37
CA ARG A 222 16.31 7.02 13.61
C ARG A 222 16.00 7.24 12.13
N LEU A 223 15.33 6.28 11.48
CA LEU A 223 15.02 6.38 10.05
C LEU A 223 14.02 7.50 9.74
N LEU A 224 13.01 7.67 10.60
CA LEU A 224 12.00 8.71 10.42
C LEU A 224 12.54 10.13 10.58
N ALA A 225 13.57 10.32 11.40
CA ALA A 225 14.23 11.60 11.53
C ALA A 225 14.88 12.08 10.22
N HIS A 226 15.20 11.16 9.29
CA HIS A 226 15.82 11.48 8.00
C HIS A 226 14.81 11.59 6.86
N ARG A 227 13.54 11.26 7.11
CA ARG A 227 12.45 11.25 6.12
C ARG A 227 11.51 12.43 6.31
N ALA A 228 11.03 12.96 5.19
CA ALA A 228 9.99 13.99 5.18
C ALA A 228 8.63 13.38 5.57
N PHE A 229 7.74 14.20 6.13
CA PHE A 229 6.41 13.76 6.52
C PHE A 229 5.55 13.33 5.31
N SER A 230 5.70 14.02 4.18
CA SER A 230 5.01 13.68 2.93
C SER A 230 5.42 12.31 2.39
N GLU A 231 6.71 11.96 2.46
CA GLU A 231 7.24 10.63 2.08
C GLU A 231 6.64 9.53 2.95
N LEU A 232 6.38 9.79 4.23
CA LEU A 232 5.76 8.80 5.13
C LEU A 232 4.34 8.44 4.72
N LEU A 233 3.59 9.41 4.18
CA LEU A 233 2.23 9.21 3.71
C LEU A 233 2.18 8.53 2.34
N LEU A 234 3.10 8.90 1.43
CA LEU A 234 3.11 8.41 0.04
C LEU A 234 3.85 7.07 -0.11
N GLU A 235 5.00 6.91 0.55
CA GLU A 235 5.97 5.84 0.34
C GLU A 235 6.17 4.94 1.57
N ARG A 236 5.11 4.74 2.35
CA ARG A 236 5.14 3.89 3.57
C ARG A 236 5.80 2.51 3.34
N LYS A 237 5.61 1.92 2.16
CA LYS A 237 6.20 0.62 1.80
C LYS A 237 7.72 0.65 1.69
N SER A 238 8.30 1.70 1.11
CA SER A 238 9.75 1.84 0.96
C SER A 238 10.40 1.96 2.35
N ILE A 239 9.83 2.83 3.18
CA ILE A 239 10.33 3.10 4.53
C ILE A 239 10.21 1.84 5.40
N SER A 240 9.10 1.09 5.26
CA SER A 240 8.93 -0.19 5.94
C SER A 240 9.99 -1.22 5.53
N GLN A 241 10.42 -1.21 4.27
CA GLN A 241 11.48 -2.10 3.77
C GLN A 241 12.85 -1.68 4.29
N GLU A 242 13.15 -0.39 4.36
CA GLU A 242 14.39 0.14 4.96
C GLU A 242 14.49 -0.20 6.45
N ILE A 243 13.39 -0.03 7.20
CA ILE A 243 13.30 -0.44 8.61
C ILE A 243 13.58 -1.93 8.75
N LYS A 244 12.98 -2.77 7.89
CA LYS A 244 13.24 -4.21 7.89
C LYS A 244 14.73 -4.51 7.69
N VAL A 245 15.38 -3.92 6.68
CA VAL A 245 16.80 -4.19 6.38
C VAL A 245 17.69 -3.78 7.56
N ALA A 246 17.45 -2.60 8.14
CA ALA A 246 18.21 -2.13 9.29
C ALA A 246 18.01 -3.03 10.52
N LEU A 247 16.81 -3.57 10.73
CA LEU A 247 16.52 -4.49 11.84
C LEU A 247 17.12 -5.88 11.61
N ASP A 248 17.03 -6.41 10.40
CA ASP A 248 17.53 -7.75 10.07
C ASP A 248 19.06 -7.84 10.25
N ALA A 249 19.78 -6.75 9.93
CA ALA A 249 21.23 -6.65 10.13
C ALA A 249 21.65 -6.83 11.60
N VAL A 250 20.90 -6.25 12.55
CA VAL A 250 21.20 -6.35 13.98
C VAL A 250 20.65 -7.65 14.59
N THR A 251 19.42 -8.02 14.21
CA THR A 251 18.73 -9.19 14.78
C THR A 251 19.29 -10.52 14.29
N GLY A 252 19.99 -10.52 13.15
CA GLY A 252 20.71 -11.69 12.63
C GLY A 252 21.73 -12.25 13.61
N CYS A 253 22.47 -11.39 14.32
CA CYS A 253 23.45 -11.80 15.35
C CYS A 253 22.79 -12.52 16.53
N TRP A 254 21.51 -12.25 16.79
CA TRP A 254 20.74 -12.90 17.86
C TRP A 254 20.04 -14.19 17.41
N GLY A 255 20.14 -14.55 16.13
CA GLY A 255 19.44 -15.71 15.56
C GLY A 255 17.95 -15.46 15.30
N ILE A 256 17.54 -14.20 15.19
CA ILE A 256 16.17 -13.77 14.86
C ILE A 256 16.17 -13.24 13.42
N LYS A 257 15.16 -13.61 12.65
CA LYS A 257 14.96 -13.08 11.30
C LYS A 257 13.68 -12.27 11.21
N VAL A 258 13.79 -11.07 10.67
CA VAL A 258 12.64 -10.19 10.48
C VAL A 258 12.05 -10.45 9.09
N GLU A 259 10.81 -10.93 9.02
CA GLU A 259 10.17 -11.19 7.73
C GLU A 259 9.57 -9.91 7.14
N ARG A 260 8.92 -9.09 7.99
CA ARG A 260 8.28 -7.84 7.56
C ARG A 260 8.10 -6.88 8.74
N THR A 261 8.22 -5.60 8.47
CA THR A 261 7.79 -4.52 9.37
C THR A 261 6.74 -3.68 8.68
N GLU A 262 5.75 -3.20 9.42
CA GLU A 262 4.68 -2.37 8.90
C GLU A 262 4.42 -1.21 9.86
N ILE A 263 4.31 0.00 9.31
CA ILE A 263 3.82 1.16 10.05
C ILE A 263 2.30 1.09 10.05
N ASN A 264 1.70 0.95 11.22
CA ASN A 264 0.26 0.74 11.38
C ASN A 264 -0.48 2.08 11.32
N ASN A 265 -0.30 2.90 12.37
CA ASN A 265 -0.97 4.18 12.55
C ASN A 265 0.03 5.31 12.79
N VAL A 266 -0.29 6.48 12.25
CA VAL A 266 0.44 7.74 12.45
C VAL A 266 -0.58 8.74 12.98
N GLN A 267 -0.43 9.17 14.22
CA GLN A 267 -1.29 10.15 14.87
C GLN A 267 -0.56 11.49 14.96
N LEU A 268 -1.22 12.56 14.53
CA LEU A 268 -0.69 13.92 14.66
C LEU A 268 -1.36 14.61 15.86
N PRO A 269 -0.66 15.54 16.53
CA PRO A 269 -1.30 16.45 17.46
C PRO A 269 -2.48 17.18 16.80
N ALA A 270 -3.57 17.35 17.54
CA ALA A 270 -4.82 17.91 17.01
C ALA A 270 -4.63 19.30 16.36
N GLU A 271 -3.71 20.11 16.90
CA GLU A 271 -3.39 21.44 16.37
C GLU A 271 -2.85 21.37 14.94
N VAL A 272 -1.83 20.53 14.69
CA VAL A 272 -1.21 20.37 13.36
C VAL A 272 -2.19 19.73 12.38
N GLN A 273 -2.98 18.76 12.84
CA GLN A 273 -3.97 18.09 12.00
C GLN A 273 -5.03 19.05 11.46
N GLN A 274 -5.51 19.99 12.29
CA GLN A 274 -6.50 20.98 11.87
C GLN A 274 -5.92 21.96 10.85
N SER A 275 -4.71 22.49 11.08
CA SER A 275 -4.06 23.39 10.12
C SER A 275 -3.82 22.72 8.78
N LEU A 276 -3.35 21.46 8.77
CA LEU A 276 -3.15 20.69 7.55
C LEU A 276 -4.45 20.39 6.83
N ALA A 277 -5.54 20.12 7.56
CA ALA A 277 -6.86 19.91 6.97
C ALA A 277 -7.36 21.19 6.28
N VAL A 278 -7.25 22.35 6.92
CA VAL A 278 -7.62 23.65 6.34
C VAL A 278 -6.80 23.95 5.09
N GLU A 279 -5.49 23.70 5.13
CA GLU A 279 -4.61 23.88 3.97
C GLU A 279 -4.99 22.94 2.82
N ALA A 280 -5.22 21.66 3.11
CA ALA A 280 -5.62 20.67 2.12
C ALA A 280 -6.98 21.00 1.48
N GLU A 281 -7.93 21.51 2.27
CA GLU A 281 -9.22 21.98 1.78
C GLU A 281 -9.06 23.19 0.85
N ALA A 282 -8.25 24.17 1.23
CA ALA A 282 -7.96 25.34 0.39
C ALA A 282 -7.30 24.93 -0.93
N GLN A 283 -6.29 24.04 -0.90
CA GLN A 283 -5.64 23.52 -2.09
C GLN A 283 -6.61 22.73 -2.97
N ARG A 284 -7.49 21.93 -2.38
CA ARG A 284 -8.50 21.17 -3.12
C ARG A 284 -9.52 22.09 -3.78
N GLN A 285 -10.00 23.12 -3.08
CA GLN A 285 -10.91 24.12 -3.65
C GLN A 285 -10.25 24.90 -4.78
N ALA A 286 -8.98 25.31 -4.63
CA ALA A 286 -8.23 25.97 -5.69
C ALA A 286 -8.11 25.08 -6.93
N LYS A 287 -7.74 23.80 -6.76
CA LYS A 287 -7.68 22.82 -7.86
C LYS A 287 -9.04 22.64 -8.55
N VAL A 288 -10.12 22.54 -7.78
CA VAL A 288 -11.48 22.43 -8.33
C VAL A 288 -11.85 23.66 -9.16
N ARG A 289 -11.52 24.88 -8.71
CA ARG A 289 -11.78 26.11 -9.47
C ARG A 289 -10.99 26.18 -10.77
N VAL A 290 -9.72 25.76 -10.76
CA VAL A 290 -8.89 25.70 -11.97
C VAL A 290 -9.49 24.72 -12.98
N ILE A 291 -9.84 23.51 -12.53
CA ILE A 291 -10.46 22.48 -13.38
C ILE A 291 -11.81 22.97 -13.95
N ALA A 292 -12.62 23.68 -13.15
CA ALA A 292 -13.89 24.26 -13.61
C ALA A 292 -13.66 25.33 -14.69
N ALA A 293 -12.73 26.26 -14.48
CA ALA A 293 -12.40 27.30 -15.44
C ALA A 293 -11.81 26.72 -16.75
N GLU A 294 -10.96 25.70 -16.66
CA GLU A 294 -10.45 24.96 -17.81
C GLU A 294 -11.58 24.23 -18.56
N GLY A 295 -12.50 23.61 -17.82
CA GLY A 295 -13.71 23.00 -18.37
C GLY A 295 -14.61 23.99 -19.10
N GLU A 296 -14.84 25.18 -18.51
CA GLU A 296 -15.62 26.25 -19.13
C GLU A 296 -14.95 26.81 -20.39
N LYS A 297 -13.62 26.95 -20.38
CA LYS A 297 -12.85 27.36 -21.56
C LYS A 297 -12.99 26.34 -22.68
N ALA A 298 -12.76 25.06 -22.39
CA ALA A 298 -12.90 23.98 -23.37
C ALA A 298 -14.33 23.89 -23.94
N ALA A 299 -15.34 24.05 -23.07
CA ALA A 299 -16.73 24.12 -23.49
C ALA A 299 -17.00 25.33 -24.41
N SER A 300 -16.49 26.51 -24.05
CA SER A 300 -16.65 27.74 -24.84
C SER A 300 -15.98 27.63 -26.22
N GLU A 301 -14.80 27.03 -26.30
CA GLU A 301 -14.13 26.75 -27.59
C GLU A 301 -14.97 25.82 -28.47
N SER A 302 -15.53 24.75 -27.89
CA SER A 302 -16.41 23.85 -28.63
C SER A 302 -17.70 24.52 -29.12
N LEU A 303 -18.29 25.41 -28.30
CA LEU A 303 -19.47 26.19 -28.67
C LEU A 303 -19.17 27.22 -29.75
N ARG A 304 -17.98 27.84 -29.72
CA ARG A 304 -17.53 28.77 -30.77
C ARG A 304 -17.43 28.06 -32.11
N MET A 305 -16.81 26.89 -32.15
CA MET A 305 -16.72 26.07 -33.37
C MET A 305 -18.11 25.66 -33.88
N ALA A 306 -19.01 25.24 -32.97
CA ALA A 306 -20.38 24.91 -33.34
C ALA A 306 -21.14 26.12 -33.90
N ALA A 307 -20.96 27.32 -33.32
CA ALA A 307 -21.59 28.55 -33.79
C ALA A 307 -21.08 28.97 -35.19
N GLU A 308 -19.78 28.82 -35.45
CA GLU A 308 -19.17 29.09 -36.76
C GLU A 308 -19.75 28.16 -37.83
N ILE A 309 -19.92 26.87 -37.51
CA ILE A 309 -20.58 25.90 -38.39
C ILE A 309 -22.05 26.27 -38.60
N LEU A 310 -22.80 26.63 -37.56
CA LEU A 310 -24.21 27.01 -37.66
C LEU A 310 -24.42 28.32 -38.44
N SER A 311 -23.48 29.27 -38.35
CA SER A 311 -23.50 30.51 -39.13
C SER A 311 -23.45 30.25 -40.63
N SER A 312 -22.71 29.21 -41.05
CA SER A 312 -22.66 28.81 -42.46
C SER A 312 -23.99 28.26 -43.01
N ALA A 313 -24.92 27.82 -42.15
CA ALA A 313 -26.17 27.17 -42.54
C ALA A 313 -27.38 27.65 -41.68
N PRO A 314 -28.11 28.70 -42.10
CA PRO A 314 -29.21 29.27 -41.29
C PRO A 314 -30.36 28.30 -41.00
N ALA A 315 -30.61 27.32 -41.87
CA ALA A 315 -31.60 26.28 -41.64
C ALA A 315 -31.27 25.37 -40.43
N ALA A 316 -29.97 25.10 -40.18
CA ALA A 316 -29.53 24.31 -39.04
C ALA A 316 -29.73 25.07 -37.71
N ALA A 317 -29.55 26.39 -37.72
CA ALA A 317 -29.81 27.24 -36.56
C ALA A 317 -31.29 27.23 -36.15
N GLN A 318 -32.21 27.31 -37.11
CA GLN A 318 -33.66 27.19 -36.86
C GLN A 318 -34.05 25.81 -36.30
N LEU A 319 -33.48 24.71 -36.81
CA LEU A 319 -33.73 23.37 -36.26
C LEU A 319 -33.20 23.22 -34.83
N ARG A 320 -32.01 23.76 -34.54
CA ARG A 320 -31.43 23.78 -33.19
C ARG A 320 -32.32 24.58 -32.23
N TYR A 321 -32.86 25.70 -32.68
CA TYR A 321 -33.81 26.53 -31.91
C TYR A 321 -35.11 25.76 -31.60
N LEU A 322 -35.72 25.11 -32.59
CA LEU A 322 -36.91 24.28 -32.38
C LEU A 322 -36.62 23.09 -31.45
N HIS A 323 -35.44 22.48 -31.53
CA HIS A 323 -35.05 21.41 -30.63
C HIS A 323 -34.84 21.91 -29.19
N ALA A 324 -34.25 23.09 -29.01
CA ALA A 324 -34.13 23.73 -27.69
C ALA A 324 -35.52 24.02 -27.09
N LEU A 325 -36.46 24.52 -27.89
CA LEU A 325 -37.85 24.71 -27.46
C LEU A 325 -38.53 23.40 -27.05
N HIS A 326 -38.33 22.32 -27.82
CA HIS A 326 -38.86 21.01 -27.45
C HIS A 326 -38.25 20.51 -26.13
N SER A 327 -36.94 20.65 -25.93
CA SER A 327 -36.27 20.22 -24.69
C SER A 327 -36.76 21.02 -23.50
N LEU A 328 -36.94 22.34 -23.66
CA LEU A 328 -37.44 23.22 -22.60
C LEU A 328 -38.90 22.90 -22.25
N ALA A 329 -39.74 22.66 -23.26
CA ALA A 329 -41.15 22.27 -23.08
C ALA A 329 -41.31 20.93 -22.34
N ALA A 330 -40.30 20.05 -22.40
CA ALA A 330 -40.32 18.76 -21.71
C ALA A 330 -39.97 18.86 -20.20
N GLU A 331 -39.14 19.82 -19.78
CA GLU A 331 -38.67 19.90 -18.38
C GLU A 331 -39.60 20.71 -17.44
N LYS A 332 -40.41 21.66 -17.95
CA LYS A 332 -41.51 22.34 -17.19
C LYS A 332 -42.31 23.30 -18.10
N PRO A 333 -43.66 23.30 -18.09
CA PRO A 333 -44.45 24.27 -18.84
C PRO A 333 -44.61 25.57 -18.02
N ALA A 334 -43.66 26.49 -18.15
CA ALA A 334 -43.84 27.89 -17.72
C ALA A 334 -44.12 28.78 -18.94
N ALA A 335 -45.03 29.75 -18.81
CA ALA A 335 -45.31 30.73 -19.85
C ALA A 335 -44.02 31.48 -20.21
N PHE A 336 -43.57 31.36 -21.47
CA PHE A 336 -42.29 31.89 -21.93
C PHE A 336 -42.50 32.95 -23.01
N ILE A 337 -41.74 34.02 -22.95
CA ILE A 337 -41.75 35.11 -23.93
C ILE A 337 -40.84 34.71 -25.08
N LEU A 338 -41.41 34.50 -26.27
CA LEU A 338 -40.67 34.12 -27.48
C LEU A 338 -40.23 35.38 -28.23
N PRO A 339 -38.93 35.74 -28.25
CA PRO A 339 -38.43 36.78 -29.14
C PRO A 339 -38.41 36.21 -30.56
N LEU A 340 -39.41 36.55 -31.37
CA LEU A 340 -39.37 36.29 -32.81
C LEU A 340 -38.43 37.30 -33.46
N PRO A 341 -37.37 36.87 -34.19
CA PRO A 341 -36.60 37.76 -35.04
C PRO A 341 -37.46 38.08 -36.27
N LEU A 342 -38.30 39.11 -36.16
CA LEU A 342 -38.98 39.68 -37.31
C LEU A 342 -38.01 40.68 -37.95
N ASP A 343 -37.38 40.30 -39.07
CA ASP A 343 -36.70 41.27 -39.92
C ASP A 343 -37.74 42.26 -40.46
N PRO A 344 -37.70 43.56 -40.06
CA PRO A 344 -38.76 44.51 -40.40
C PRO A 344 -38.77 44.89 -41.90
N THR A 345 -37.79 44.42 -42.69
CA THR A 345 -37.58 44.82 -44.08
C THR A 345 -38.46 44.09 -45.09
N ASN A 346 -39.20 43.05 -44.70
CA ASN A 346 -40.08 42.30 -45.60
C ASN A 346 -41.60 42.47 -45.33
N LEU A 347 -42.00 43.41 -44.46
CA LEU A 347 -43.41 43.58 -44.07
C LEU A 347 -43.95 45.00 -44.33
N VAL A 348 -43.66 45.58 -45.49
CA VAL A 348 -44.43 46.72 -46.01
C VAL A 348 -45.01 46.34 -47.37
N SER A 349 -46.20 45.75 -47.34
CA SER A 349 -47.17 45.79 -48.44
C SER A 349 -48.45 46.42 -47.87
N PRO A 350 -48.98 47.52 -48.44
CA PRO A 350 -50.04 48.29 -47.81
C PRO A 350 -51.43 47.78 -48.23
N ALA A 351 -52.26 47.36 -47.26
CA ALA A 351 -53.71 47.25 -47.44
C ALA A 351 -54.49 47.39 -46.12
N THR A 352 -54.87 48.64 -45.83
CA THR A 352 -56.20 49.11 -45.35
C THR A 352 -56.71 48.81 -43.91
N ARG A 353 -56.76 49.91 -43.11
CA ARG A 353 -57.73 50.39 -42.06
C ARG A 353 -58.91 49.46 -41.67
N SER A 354 -59.37 49.24 -40.42
CA SER A 354 -59.67 50.13 -39.25
C SER A 354 -60.19 49.27 -38.03
N PRO A 355 -60.38 49.81 -36.79
CA PRO A 355 -60.69 49.06 -35.55
C PRO A 355 -62.18 49.11 -35.10
N PRO A 356 -62.59 48.33 -34.07
CA PRO A 356 -62.94 48.94 -32.77
C PRO A 356 -62.63 48.07 -31.52
N GLY A 357 -62.60 48.70 -30.34
CA GLY A 357 -62.48 48.04 -29.02
C GLY A 357 -63.83 47.79 -28.32
N VAL A 358 -63.78 47.22 -27.10
CA VAL A 358 -64.61 47.49 -25.89
C VAL A 358 -64.35 46.44 -24.78
N SER A 359 -63.89 46.93 -23.60
CA SER A 359 -64.24 46.61 -22.17
C SER A 359 -64.07 45.18 -21.58
N THR A 360 -63.80 44.90 -20.29
CA THR A 360 -63.34 45.58 -19.04
C THR A 360 -63.24 44.52 -17.92
N VAL A 361 -62.26 44.70 -17.01
CA VAL A 361 -62.31 44.56 -15.52
C VAL A 361 -62.71 43.21 -14.87
N ILE A 362 -61.84 42.67 -14.00
CA ILE A 362 -62.09 42.47 -12.54
C ILE A 362 -60.73 42.60 -11.84
N THR A 363 -60.64 43.59 -10.96
CA THR A 363 -59.67 43.74 -9.86
C THR A 363 -60.24 43.10 -8.61
N ASP A 364 -59.43 42.39 -7.84
CA ASP A 364 -59.61 42.36 -6.39
C ASP A 364 -58.23 42.37 -5.71
N SER A 365 -58.12 43.20 -4.68
CA SER A 365 -56.88 43.53 -3.98
C SER A 365 -57.22 43.58 -2.51
N THR A 366 -56.54 42.80 -1.67
CA THR A 366 -56.57 42.99 -0.21
C THR A 366 -55.28 42.48 0.42
N GLU A 367 -54.45 43.46 0.81
CA GLU A 367 -53.73 43.62 2.09
C GLU A 367 -52.61 42.66 2.53
N LEU A 368 -51.45 43.30 2.76
CA LEU A 368 -50.43 42.92 3.74
C LEU A 368 -50.92 43.22 5.17
N PRO A 369 -50.31 42.59 6.19
CA PRO A 369 -49.66 43.46 7.18
C PRO A 369 -48.29 42.96 7.66
N GLU A 370 -47.43 43.92 7.99
CA GLU A 370 -46.36 43.77 8.98
C GLU A 370 -46.95 43.75 10.40
N SER A 371 -46.37 42.97 11.33
CA SER A 371 -46.11 43.44 12.70
C SER A 371 -45.16 42.50 13.46
N VAL A 372 -44.69 42.99 14.60
CA VAL A 372 -43.41 42.76 15.28
C VAL A 372 -43.56 41.94 16.57
N LYS A 373 -42.50 41.18 16.92
CA LYS A 373 -41.97 40.76 18.25
C LYS A 373 -42.51 39.57 19.08
N ASP A 374 -41.49 38.89 19.63
CA ASP A 374 -41.36 38.10 20.87
C ASP A 374 -42.25 36.83 21.01
N ASN A 375 -41.78 35.65 21.41
CA ASN A 375 -40.80 35.28 22.45
C ASN A 375 -40.43 33.79 22.28
N LYS A 376 -39.18 33.43 22.66
CA LYS A 376 -38.71 32.19 23.32
C LYS A 376 -39.43 30.83 23.10
N ASP A 377 -38.72 29.81 22.58
CA ASP A 377 -38.05 28.76 23.38
C ASP A 377 -37.73 27.49 22.57
N SER A 378 -36.50 27.02 22.79
CA SER A 378 -35.97 25.63 22.73
C SER A 378 -35.34 25.05 21.45
N PRO A 379 -34.20 24.34 21.60
CA PRO A 379 -33.34 23.84 20.52
C PRO A 379 -33.58 22.34 20.22
N MET A 380 -33.18 21.87 19.04
CA MET A 380 -32.64 20.51 18.84
C MET A 380 -31.95 20.37 17.48
N LEU A 381 -30.81 19.65 17.54
CA LEU A 381 -29.99 19.04 16.49
C LEU A 381 -28.89 19.88 15.84
#